data_AF-A0A2E5APB5-F1
#
_entry.id   AF-A0A2E5APB5-F1
#
_cell.length_a   1.000
_cell.length_b   1.000
_cell.length_c   1.000
_cell.angle_alpha   90.00
_cell.angle_beta   90.00
_cell.angle_gamma   90.00
#
_symmetry.space_group_name_H-M   'P 1'
#
loop_
_entity.id
_entity.type
_entity.pdbx_description
1 polymer ?
#
loop_
_entity_poly.entity_id
_entity_poly.type
_entity_poly.pdbx_seq_one_letter_code
_entity_poly.pdbx_strand_id
1 'polypeptide(L)'
;MRFYEFKKDGSTLAVRTINRYADEIGSDSMDYDMFKKSAELLDKQMLKSLAQHIENSDTAPREYVMKTIANHDPETFKKMYGDQEGYFSVMKPGKDLTDAEDNTDRGMNKYGLAARNKDGKFYSYRNGKLTGTFDNMSDLQKHQHDLIKDESVDEGADFYGYYKDPKDPDGKTMTYPDDMEFKTPHRSNANARMVLSRIGLDPDFENTGSTPIDDFLAATDKYLRMNVSDKDNPFYDEVEMYDMEAKRFKKQHPEITHVGFN
;
A
#
# COMPACT_ATOMS: atom_id res chain seq x y z
N MET A 1 -18.99 37.99 18.70
CA MET A 1 -18.01 37.45 17.73
C MET A 1 -17.54 36.11 18.26
N ARG A 2 -17.96 34.99 17.62
CA ARG A 2 -17.38 33.68 17.89
C ARG A 2 -16.39 33.41 16.77
N PHE A 3 -15.11 33.39 17.13
CA PHE A 3 -14.04 32.95 16.25
C PHE A 3 -14.21 31.45 16.06
N TYR A 4 -14.57 31.02 14.87
CA TYR A 4 -14.44 29.63 14.47
C TYR A 4 -12.97 29.39 14.17
N GLU A 5 -12.28 28.70 15.07
CA GLU A 5 -10.99 28.09 14.77
C GLU A 5 -11.19 27.09 13.62
N PHE A 6 -10.62 27.41 12.46
CA PHE A 6 -10.59 26.51 11.33
C PHE A 6 -9.73 25.31 11.68
N LYS A 7 -10.37 24.14 11.84
CA LYS A 7 -9.66 22.85 11.79
C LYS A 7 -8.95 22.76 10.44
N LYS A 8 -7.67 22.40 10.50
CA LYS A 8 -6.74 22.37 9.38
C LYS A 8 -6.95 21.10 8.55
N ASP A 9 -8.10 21.00 7.87
CA ASP A 9 -8.36 19.95 6.88
C ASP A 9 -7.97 20.42 5.47
N GLY A 10 -6.86 19.88 4.98
CA GLY A 10 -6.72 19.41 3.59
C GLY A 10 -6.29 20.39 2.52
N SER A 11 -7.20 21.24 2.01
CA SER A 11 -7.13 21.70 0.60
C SER A 11 -6.89 23.20 0.37
N THR A 12 -6.20 23.54 -0.73
CA THR A 12 -5.86 24.93 -1.12
C THR A 12 -7.08 25.73 -1.59
N LEU A 13 -6.97 27.06 -1.61
CA LEU A 13 -8.06 27.93 -2.11
C LEU A 13 -8.41 27.64 -3.58
N ALA A 14 -7.41 27.33 -4.42
CA ALA A 14 -7.61 26.92 -5.80
C ALA A 14 -8.47 25.64 -5.90
N VAL A 15 -8.15 24.60 -5.11
CA VAL A 15 -8.92 23.34 -5.05
C VAL A 15 -10.38 23.61 -4.67
N ARG A 16 -10.61 24.45 -3.66
CA ARG A 16 -11.97 24.78 -3.18
C ARG A 16 -12.77 25.56 -4.22
N THR A 17 -12.12 26.49 -4.94
CA THR A 17 -12.78 27.28 -5.99
C THR A 17 -13.19 26.40 -7.17
N ILE A 18 -12.32 25.50 -7.63
CA ILE A 18 -12.64 24.55 -8.71
C ILE A 18 -13.78 23.61 -8.30
N ASN A 19 -13.73 23.05 -7.07
CA ASN A 19 -14.79 22.18 -6.56
C ASN A 19 -16.14 22.91 -6.47
N ARG A 20 -16.16 24.14 -5.93
CA ARG A 20 -17.39 24.92 -5.84
C ARG A 20 -17.99 25.18 -7.22
N TYR A 21 -17.15 25.52 -8.20
CA TYR A 21 -17.61 25.74 -9.56
C TYR A 21 -18.22 24.46 -10.17
N ALA A 22 -17.61 23.30 -9.94
CA ALA A 22 -18.19 22.01 -10.33
C ALA A 22 -19.57 21.80 -9.70
N ASP A 23 -19.71 22.07 -8.40
CA ASP A 23 -20.98 21.91 -7.69
C ASP A 23 -22.05 22.93 -8.18
N GLU A 24 -21.64 24.14 -8.58
CA GLU A 24 -22.52 25.19 -9.13
C GLU A 24 -23.07 24.84 -10.52
N ILE A 25 -22.25 24.26 -11.41
CA ILE A 25 -22.71 23.83 -12.75
C ILE A 25 -23.51 22.52 -12.70
N GLY A 26 -23.38 21.76 -11.61
CA GLY A 26 -24.13 20.54 -11.32
C GLY A 26 -23.62 19.29 -12.04
N SER A 27 -23.96 18.12 -11.50
CA SER A 27 -23.53 16.80 -12.00
C SER A 27 -24.03 16.47 -13.41
N ASP A 28 -25.07 17.17 -13.87
CA ASP A 28 -25.63 16.97 -15.22
C ASP A 28 -24.82 17.70 -16.30
N SER A 29 -23.86 18.55 -15.92
CA SER A 29 -22.93 19.20 -16.84
C SER A 29 -21.88 18.22 -17.36
N MET A 30 -21.59 18.27 -18.66
CA MET A 30 -20.52 17.45 -19.28
C MET A 30 -19.14 17.76 -18.68
N ASP A 31 -18.95 18.97 -18.14
CA ASP A 31 -17.68 19.42 -17.56
C ASP A 31 -17.56 19.11 -16.05
N TYR A 32 -18.60 18.57 -15.41
CA TYR A 32 -18.61 18.33 -13.97
C TYR A 32 -17.42 17.47 -13.52
N ASP A 33 -17.26 16.31 -14.16
CA ASP A 33 -16.18 15.36 -13.85
C ASP A 33 -14.80 15.96 -14.15
N MET A 34 -14.69 16.82 -15.18
CA MET A 34 -13.45 17.50 -15.51
C MET A 34 -12.98 18.36 -14.34
N PHE A 35 -13.87 19.17 -13.75
CA PHE A 35 -13.52 20.05 -12.63
C PHE A 35 -13.28 19.28 -11.34
N LYS A 36 -14.12 18.28 -11.02
CA LYS A 36 -13.90 17.43 -9.82
C LYS A 36 -12.55 16.72 -9.91
N LYS A 37 -12.21 16.16 -11.07
CA LYS A 37 -10.92 15.48 -11.27
C LYS A 37 -9.75 16.45 -11.23
N SER A 38 -9.89 17.64 -11.81
CA SER A 38 -8.87 18.70 -11.72
C SER A 38 -8.60 19.11 -10.28
N ALA A 39 -9.64 19.29 -9.48
CA ALA A 39 -9.51 19.66 -8.08
C ALA A 39 -8.85 18.54 -7.25
N GLU A 40 -9.21 17.27 -7.50
CA GLU A 40 -8.60 16.11 -6.85
C GLU A 40 -7.09 16.02 -7.16
N LEU A 41 -6.71 16.09 -8.44
CA LEU A 41 -5.31 15.98 -8.87
C LEU A 41 -4.46 17.15 -8.34
N LEU A 42 -5.03 18.35 -8.26
CA LEU A 42 -4.38 19.52 -7.67
C LEU A 42 -4.17 19.35 -6.15
N ASP A 43 -5.16 18.83 -5.44
CA ASP A 43 -5.08 18.57 -4.00
C ASP A 43 -3.99 17.53 -3.68
N LYS A 44 -3.91 16.47 -4.51
CA LYS A 44 -2.88 15.43 -4.42
C LYS A 44 -1.50 15.86 -4.94
N GLN A 45 -1.34 17.08 -5.44
CA GLN A 45 -0.10 17.57 -6.06
C GLN A 45 0.39 16.70 -7.24
N MET A 46 -0.53 16.05 -7.95
CA MET A 46 -0.25 15.26 -9.14
C MET A 46 -0.18 16.18 -10.37
N LEU A 47 0.90 16.97 -10.46
CA LEU A 47 1.01 18.07 -11.42
C LEU A 47 1.13 17.63 -12.88
N LYS A 48 1.77 16.50 -13.18
CA LYS A 48 1.86 15.93 -14.54
C LYS A 48 0.48 15.40 -14.97
N SER A 49 -0.17 14.63 -14.11
CA SER A 49 -1.50 14.08 -14.37
C SER A 49 -2.55 15.19 -14.50
N LEU A 50 -2.48 16.21 -13.64
CA LEU A 50 -3.31 17.40 -13.73
C LEU A 50 -3.09 18.15 -15.04
N ALA A 51 -1.83 18.38 -15.43
CA ALA A 51 -1.52 19.09 -16.66
C ALA A 51 -2.00 18.34 -17.91
N GLN A 52 -1.85 17.00 -17.94
CA GLN A 52 -2.36 16.17 -19.02
C GLN A 52 -3.89 16.14 -19.07
N HIS A 53 -4.55 16.07 -17.92
CA HIS A 53 -6.02 16.14 -17.83
C HIS A 53 -6.56 17.47 -18.37
N ILE A 54 -5.93 18.58 -17.97
CA ILE A 54 -6.24 19.93 -18.47
C ILE A 54 -5.98 20.05 -19.98
N GLU A 55 -4.85 19.53 -20.47
CA GLU A 55 -4.49 19.54 -21.90
C GLU A 55 -5.42 18.69 -22.78
N ASN A 56 -6.07 17.68 -22.22
CA ASN A 56 -7.06 16.87 -22.94
C ASN A 56 -8.49 17.44 -22.87
N SER A 57 -8.72 18.48 -22.06
CA SER A 57 -10.05 19.08 -21.85
C SER A 57 -10.36 20.16 -22.89
N ASP A 58 -11.64 20.46 -23.09
CA ASP A 58 -12.09 21.56 -23.95
C ASP A 58 -11.55 22.93 -23.48
N THR A 59 -11.52 23.89 -24.41
CA THR A 59 -10.89 25.19 -24.20
C THR A 59 -11.45 25.93 -22.99
N ALA A 60 -12.78 26.01 -22.85
CA ALA A 60 -13.41 26.76 -21.77
C ALA A 60 -13.10 26.19 -20.36
N PRO A 61 -13.31 24.88 -20.08
CA PRO A 61 -13.00 24.33 -18.76
C PRO A 61 -11.50 24.32 -18.46
N ARG A 62 -10.64 24.09 -19.47
CA ARG A 62 -9.18 24.24 -19.36
C ARG A 62 -8.78 25.62 -18.88
N GLU A 63 -9.21 26.67 -19.58
CA GLU A 63 -8.82 28.04 -19.26
C GLU A 63 -9.31 28.45 -17.87
N TYR A 64 -10.50 27.98 -17.47
CA TYR A 64 -11.01 28.21 -16.12
C TYR A 64 -10.10 27.62 -15.05
N VAL A 65 -9.72 26.33 -15.17
CA VAL A 65 -8.82 25.67 -14.21
C VAL A 65 -7.46 26.36 -14.17
N MET A 66 -6.86 26.61 -15.34
CA MET A 66 -5.55 27.28 -15.44
C MET A 66 -5.56 28.66 -14.79
N LYS A 67 -6.57 29.49 -15.10
CA LYS A 67 -6.73 30.82 -14.50
C LYS A 67 -6.94 30.74 -12.98
N THR A 68 -7.70 29.76 -12.51
CA THR A 68 -7.98 29.58 -11.08
C THR A 68 -6.71 29.20 -10.32
N ILE A 69 -5.90 28.28 -10.85
CA ILE A 69 -4.61 27.91 -10.27
C ILE A 69 -3.65 29.10 -10.33
N ALA A 70 -3.52 29.79 -11.47
CA ALA A 70 -2.64 30.96 -11.60
C ALA A 70 -2.95 32.07 -10.58
N ASN A 71 -4.24 32.31 -10.30
CA ASN A 71 -4.66 33.37 -9.37
C ASN A 71 -4.52 33.00 -7.89
N HIS A 72 -4.71 31.73 -7.55
CA HIS A 72 -4.83 31.29 -6.15
C HIS A 72 -3.69 30.38 -5.68
N ASP A 73 -2.87 29.88 -6.61
CA ASP A 73 -1.67 29.08 -6.40
C ASP A 73 -0.65 29.29 -7.53
N PRO A 74 -0.08 30.51 -7.65
CA PRO A 74 0.81 30.89 -8.73
C PRO A 74 2.11 30.06 -8.77
N GLU A 75 2.58 29.58 -7.61
CA GLU A 75 3.78 28.74 -7.52
C GLU A 75 3.54 27.37 -8.18
N THR A 76 2.39 26.73 -7.90
CA THR A 76 2.01 25.48 -8.56
C THR A 76 1.77 25.70 -10.06
N PHE A 77 1.14 26.81 -10.44
CA PHE A 77 0.96 27.16 -11.84
C PHE A 77 2.32 27.29 -12.57
N LYS A 78 3.27 28.01 -11.97
CA LYS A 78 4.62 28.18 -12.50
C LYS A 78 5.38 26.87 -12.59
N LYS A 79 5.20 25.93 -11.65
CA LYS A 79 5.77 24.58 -11.80
C LYS A 79 5.22 23.86 -13.02
N MET A 80 3.91 23.94 -13.25
CA MET A 80 3.21 23.25 -14.35
C MET A 80 3.52 23.84 -15.72
N TYR A 81 3.60 25.16 -15.85
CA TYR A 81 3.69 25.83 -17.16
C TYR A 81 4.95 26.69 -17.33
N GLY A 82 5.80 26.79 -16.31
CA GLY A 82 6.98 27.66 -16.32
C GLY A 82 6.59 29.13 -16.37
N ASP A 83 7.47 29.93 -16.96
CA ASP A 83 7.29 31.38 -17.17
C ASP A 83 6.67 31.70 -18.55
N GLN A 84 5.78 30.84 -19.06
CA GLN A 84 5.10 31.06 -20.34
C GLN A 84 4.16 32.26 -20.29
N GLU A 85 4.25 33.14 -21.30
CA GLU A 85 3.34 34.27 -21.50
C GLU A 85 2.36 33.99 -22.66
N GLY A 86 1.15 34.54 -22.61
CA GLY A 86 0.14 34.42 -23.68
C GLY A 86 -1.24 33.96 -23.18
N TYR A 87 -2.07 33.48 -24.11
CA TYR A 87 -3.39 32.93 -23.77
C TYR A 87 -3.26 31.53 -23.16
N PHE A 88 -4.04 31.23 -22.12
CA PHE A 88 -4.03 29.92 -21.46
C PHE A 88 -4.32 28.76 -22.42
N SER A 89 -5.19 28.97 -23.42
CA SER A 89 -5.53 27.98 -24.45
C SER A 89 -4.35 27.46 -25.28
N VAL A 90 -3.26 28.23 -25.41
CA VAL A 90 -2.08 27.85 -26.21
C VAL A 90 -0.87 27.43 -25.36
N MET A 91 -0.96 27.58 -24.03
CA MET A 91 0.11 27.19 -23.12
C MET A 91 0.26 25.67 -23.06
N LYS A 92 1.51 25.20 -23.02
CA LYS A 92 1.83 23.78 -22.94
C LYS A 92 2.42 23.41 -21.60
N PRO A 93 2.11 22.22 -21.04
CA PRO A 93 2.77 21.74 -19.83
C PRO A 93 4.30 21.68 -19.96
N GLY A 94 5.00 21.90 -18.86
CA GLY A 94 6.45 21.71 -18.77
C GLY A 94 6.84 20.25 -19.07
N LYS A 95 7.92 20.06 -19.85
CA LYS A 95 8.35 18.71 -20.27
C LYS A 95 8.89 17.85 -19.12
N ASP A 96 9.41 18.50 -18.07
CA ASP A 96 10.02 17.84 -16.91
C ASP A 96 9.02 17.69 -15.74
N LEU A 97 7.71 17.78 -16.02
CA LEU A 97 6.70 17.55 -15.00
C LEU A 97 6.75 16.11 -14.51
N THR A 98 6.95 15.98 -13.21
CA THR A 98 6.73 14.75 -12.47
C THR A 98 5.56 15.00 -11.53
N ASP A 99 4.64 14.04 -11.43
CA ASP A 99 3.71 14.05 -10.31
C ASP A 99 4.53 14.00 -9.01
N ALA A 100 4.17 14.81 -8.01
CA ALA A 100 4.58 14.47 -6.65
C ALA A 100 4.05 13.06 -6.43
N GLU A 101 4.95 12.10 -6.30
CA GLU A 101 4.64 10.68 -6.47
C GLU A 101 3.38 10.34 -5.70
N ASP A 102 2.37 9.93 -6.48
CA ASP A 102 1.06 9.48 -6.03
C ASP A 102 1.26 8.35 -5.02
N ASN A 103 1.42 8.74 -3.76
CA ASN A 103 1.61 7.85 -2.63
C ASN A 103 0.28 7.29 -2.14
N THR A 104 -0.83 7.55 -2.84
CA THR A 104 -2.14 7.06 -2.43
C THR A 104 -2.49 5.69 -3.00
N ASP A 105 -1.95 5.30 -4.17
CA ASP A 105 -2.44 4.08 -4.84
C ASP A 105 -1.39 3.08 -5.35
N ARG A 106 -0.08 3.27 -5.13
CA ARG A 106 0.94 2.30 -5.59
C ARG A 106 2.10 2.00 -4.63
N GLY A 107 1.79 1.43 -3.47
CA GLY A 107 2.79 0.68 -2.70
C GLY A 107 2.73 0.83 -1.20
N MET A 108 1.76 1.56 -0.67
CA MET A 108 1.47 1.57 0.76
C MET A 108 0.72 0.27 1.09
N ASN A 109 1.29 -0.61 1.91
CA ASN A 109 0.55 -1.76 2.42
C ASN A 109 -0.58 -1.29 3.38
N LYS A 110 -1.44 -2.19 3.87
CA LYS A 110 -2.52 -1.91 4.84
C LYS A 110 -2.06 -1.05 6.06
N TYR A 111 -0.76 -1.01 6.33
CA TYR A 111 -0.12 -0.31 7.45
C TYR A 111 0.50 1.04 7.05
N GLY A 112 0.20 1.52 5.85
CA GLY A 112 0.71 2.79 5.33
C GLY A 112 2.21 2.78 5.10
N LEU A 113 2.87 1.64 4.91
CA LEU A 113 4.31 1.55 4.68
C LEU A 113 4.64 1.53 3.18
N ALA A 114 5.57 2.37 2.74
CA ALA A 114 6.13 2.33 1.40
C ALA A 114 7.66 2.45 1.44
N ALA A 115 8.32 2.02 0.37
CA ALA A 115 9.76 2.17 0.19
C ALA A 115 10.10 2.64 -1.22
N ARG A 116 11.07 3.55 -1.34
CA ARG A 116 11.61 4.00 -2.61
C ARG A 116 13.09 3.68 -2.70
N ASN A 117 13.54 3.06 -3.79
CA ASN A 117 14.95 2.97 -4.12
C ASN A 117 15.33 4.16 -5.02
N LYS A 118 16.28 4.97 -4.57
CA LYS A 118 16.81 6.10 -5.34
C LYS A 118 18.30 6.25 -5.03
N ASP A 119 19.13 6.43 -6.06
CA ASP A 119 20.57 6.68 -5.91
C ASP A 119 21.30 5.60 -5.08
N GLY A 120 20.86 4.35 -5.16
CA GLY A 120 21.43 3.22 -4.41
C GLY A 120 21.05 3.16 -2.92
N LYS A 121 20.16 4.05 -2.47
CA LYS A 121 19.64 4.08 -1.10
C LYS A 121 18.14 3.79 -1.07
N PHE A 122 17.69 3.20 0.04
CA PHE A 122 16.31 2.85 0.32
C PHE A 122 15.69 3.88 1.26
N TYR A 123 14.61 4.53 0.83
CA TYR A 123 13.88 5.53 1.59
C TYR A 123 12.59 4.90 2.08
N SER A 124 12.42 4.80 3.40
CA SER A 124 11.22 4.26 4.05
C SER A 124 10.20 5.35 4.30
N TYR A 125 8.93 5.06 4.06
CA TYR A 125 7.81 5.95 4.32
C TYR A 125 6.75 5.25 5.16
N ARG A 126 6.08 6.02 6.03
CA ARG A 126 4.84 5.62 6.71
C ARG A 126 3.81 6.73 6.62
N ASN A 127 2.61 6.44 6.13
CA ASN A 127 1.53 7.42 5.90
C ASN A 127 2.03 8.64 5.09
N GLY A 128 2.82 8.36 4.05
CA GLY A 128 3.43 9.39 3.20
C GLY A 128 4.60 10.18 3.82
N LYS A 129 4.97 9.91 5.09
CA LYS A 129 6.09 10.57 5.78
C LYS A 129 7.34 9.73 5.71
N LEU A 130 8.47 10.34 5.36
CA LEU A 130 9.77 9.69 5.41
C LEU A 130 10.09 9.28 6.85
N THR A 131 10.34 7.99 7.07
CA THR A 131 10.66 7.44 8.40
C THR A 131 12.11 7.01 8.53
N GLY A 132 12.84 6.84 7.43
CA GLY A 132 14.26 6.46 7.48
C GLY A 132 14.89 6.33 6.10
N THR A 133 16.22 6.26 6.06
CA THR A 133 17.02 6.01 4.85
C THR A 133 18.07 4.96 5.15
N PHE A 134 18.19 3.97 4.26
CA PHE A 134 18.97 2.75 4.48
C PHE A 134 19.84 2.44 3.27
N ASP A 135 21.05 1.95 3.51
CA ASP A 135 21.98 1.59 2.44
C ASP A 135 21.71 0.18 1.88
N ASN A 136 20.90 -0.62 2.59
CA ASN A 136 20.53 -1.96 2.18
C ASN A 136 19.04 -2.26 2.50
N MET A 137 18.49 -3.26 1.81
CA MET A 137 17.09 -3.67 1.93
C MET A 137 16.78 -4.30 3.31
N SER A 138 17.75 -4.96 3.93
CA SER A 138 17.57 -5.63 5.23
C SER A 138 17.24 -4.62 6.33
N ASP A 139 18.01 -3.54 6.41
CA ASP A 139 17.81 -2.48 7.41
C ASP A 139 16.51 -1.70 7.16
N LEU A 140 16.17 -1.46 5.88
CA LEU A 140 14.89 -0.87 5.49
C LEU A 140 13.72 -1.71 6.03
N GLN A 141 13.74 -3.02 5.79
CA GLN A 141 12.64 -3.89 6.18
C GLN A 141 12.53 -4.04 7.70
N LYS A 142 13.66 -4.10 8.43
CA LYS A 142 13.67 -4.11 9.89
C LYS A 142 13.05 -2.84 10.48
N HIS A 143 13.39 -1.68 9.92
CA HIS A 143 12.80 -0.41 10.32
C HIS A 143 11.30 -0.34 10.02
N GLN A 144 10.89 -0.81 8.84
CA GLN A 144 9.46 -0.91 8.49
C GLN A 144 8.69 -1.84 9.42
N HIS A 145 9.31 -2.93 9.88
CA HIS A 145 8.74 -3.84 10.86
C HIS A 145 8.53 -3.16 12.23
N ASP A 146 9.53 -2.45 12.74
CA ASP A 146 9.42 -1.75 14.03
C ASP A 146 8.35 -0.66 14.03
N LEU A 147 8.12 -0.01 12.88
CA LEU A 147 7.10 1.02 12.74
C LEU A 147 5.67 0.49 12.95
N ILE A 148 5.39 -0.76 12.62
CA ILE A 148 4.03 -1.32 12.67
C ILE A 148 3.79 -2.22 13.88
N LYS A 149 4.83 -2.44 14.70
CA LYS A 149 4.82 -3.39 15.82
C LYS A 149 3.76 -3.11 16.89
N ASP A 150 3.42 -1.83 17.13
CA ASP A 150 2.46 -1.45 18.18
C ASP A 150 1.01 -1.35 17.68
N GLU A 151 0.77 -1.15 16.38
CA GLU A 151 -0.58 -1.12 15.77
C GLU A 151 -1.11 -2.53 15.44
N SER A 152 -0.33 -3.56 15.77
CA SER A 152 -0.53 -4.92 15.31
C SER A 152 -1.00 -5.86 16.41
N VAL A 153 -1.52 -5.32 17.51
CA VAL A 153 -1.84 -6.07 18.75
C VAL A 153 -3.33 -6.41 18.86
N ASP A 154 -4.22 -5.74 18.11
CA ASP A 154 -5.68 -6.02 18.12
C ASP A 154 -6.15 -6.97 16.99
N GLU A 155 -5.35 -7.16 15.93
CA GLU A 155 -5.60 -8.13 14.84
C GLU A 155 -4.34 -8.99 14.63
N GLY A 156 -4.46 -10.30 14.83
CA GLY A 156 -3.34 -11.21 14.65
C GLY A 156 -3.77 -12.64 14.34
N ALA A 157 -2.79 -13.42 13.89
CA ALA A 157 -2.93 -14.77 13.40
C ALA A 157 -1.87 -15.67 14.04
N ASP A 158 -2.31 -16.85 14.44
CA ASP A 158 -1.45 -17.94 14.86
C ASP A 158 -1.25 -18.92 13.69
N PHE A 159 -0.15 -19.66 13.72
CA PHE A 159 0.15 -20.65 12.68
C PHE A 159 -0.32 -22.03 13.13
N TYR A 160 -1.28 -22.59 12.40
CA TYR A 160 -1.93 -23.85 12.71
C TYR A 160 -1.65 -24.91 11.65
N GLY A 161 -1.73 -26.17 12.07
CA GLY A 161 -1.89 -27.31 11.16
C GLY A 161 -3.34 -27.81 11.15
N TYR A 162 -3.84 -28.10 9.97
CA TYR A 162 -5.23 -28.47 9.74
C TYR A 162 -5.36 -29.80 8.99
N TYR A 163 -6.50 -30.45 9.21
CA TYR A 163 -6.98 -31.59 8.44
C TYR A 163 -8.47 -31.45 8.14
N LYS A 164 -8.96 -32.14 7.11
CA LYS A 164 -10.38 -32.13 6.78
C LYS A 164 -11.18 -32.72 7.93
N ASP A 165 -12.23 -32.03 8.35
CA ASP A 165 -13.07 -32.48 9.45
C ASP A 165 -13.75 -33.82 9.09
N PRO A 166 -13.47 -34.92 9.80
CA PRO A 166 -14.12 -36.20 9.54
C PRO A 166 -15.64 -36.17 9.77
N LYS A 167 -16.14 -35.16 10.51
CA LYS A 167 -17.56 -34.96 10.82
C LYS A 167 -18.29 -34.14 9.75
N ASP A 168 -17.57 -33.54 8.81
CA ASP A 168 -18.16 -32.86 7.64
C ASP A 168 -18.10 -33.77 6.41
N PRO A 169 -19.20 -34.46 6.06
CA PRO A 169 -19.23 -35.38 4.92
C PRO A 169 -19.05 -34.68 3.56
N ASP A 170 -19.24 -33.36 3.49
CA ASP A 170 -18.98 -32.57 2.29
C ASP A 170 -17.50 -32.18 2.15
N GLY A 171 -16.69 -32.36 3.21
CA GLY A 171 -15.26 -32.09 3.23
C GLY A 171 -14.90 -30.62 3.00
N LYS A 172 -15.78 -29.70 3.40
CA LYS A 172 -15.62 -28.24 3.22
C LYS A 172 -15.01 -27.58 4.45
N THR A 173 -15.11 -28.20 5.62
CA THR A 173 -14.51 -27.68 6.85
C THR A 173 -13.16 -28.32 7.15
N MET A 174 -12.28 -27.49 7.69
CA MET A 174 -10.97 -27.88 8.20
C MET A 174 -11.01 -27.77 9.72
N THR A 175 -10.35 -28.70 10.41
CA THR A 175 -10.21 -28.72 11.88
C THR A 175 -8.74 -28.94 12.24
N TYR A 176 -8.40 -28.80 13.51
CA TYR A 176 -7.06 -29.02 14.06
C TYR A 176 -7.10 -29.98 15.25
N PRO A 177 -5.99 -30.65 15.59
CA PRO A 177 -5.92 -31.57 16.74
C PRO A 177 -6.17 -30.83 18.08
N ASP A 178 -6.94 -31.46 18.97
CA ASP A 178 -7.30 -30.88 20.28
C ASP A 178 -6.08 -30.71 21.22
N ASP A 179 -5.04 -31.52 21.03
CA ASP A 179 -3.79 -31.54 21.81
C ASP A 179 -2.61 -30.86 21.09
N MET A 180 -2.90 -30.06 20.06
CA MET A 180 -1.87 -29.33 19.32
C MET A 180 -1.14 -28.32 20.21
N GLU A 181 0.16 -28.49 20.35
CA GLU A 181 1.03 -27.48 20.93
C GLU A 181 1.44 -26.46 19.87
N PHE A 182 1.53 -25.18 20.24
CA PHE A 182 2.01 -24.11 19.37
C PHE A 182 3.39 -23.63 19.83
N LYS A 183 4.39 -23.66 18.94
CA LYS A 183 5.75 -23.17 19.23
C LYS A 183 6.12 -21.92 18.45
N THR A 184 5.21 -21.42 17.63
CA THR A 184 5.33 -20.14 16.95
C THR A 184 4.67 -19.04 17.78
N PRO A 185 5.24 -17.82 17.81
CA PRO A 185 4.61 -16.69 18.46
C PRO A 185 3.36 -16.24 17.68
N HIS A 186 2.39 -15.68 18.40
CA HIS A 186 1.31 -14.92 17.77
C HIS A 186 1.88 -13.78 16.93
N ARG A 187 1.33 -13.60 15.72
CA ARG A 187 1.76 -12.57 14.77
C ARG A 187 0.61 -11.68 14.39
N SER A 188 0.91 -10.50 13.87
CA SER A 188 -0.10 -9.71 13.20
C SER A 188 -0.44 -10.27 11.82
N ASN A 189 -1.64 -10.00 11.32
CA ASN A 189 -2.04 -10.37 9.95
C ASN A 189 -1.09 -9.75 8.91
N ALA A 190 -0.42 -8.64 9.25
CA ALA A 190 0.63 -8.01 8.45
C ALA A 190 1.80 -8.96 8.22
N ASN A 191 2.31 -9.49 9.33
CA ASN A 191 3.50 -10.31 9.35
C ASN A 191 3.21 -11.65 8.67
N ALA A 192 2.04 -12.25 8.95
CA ALA A 192 1.57 -13.43 8.23
C ALA A 192 1.54 -13.22 6.71
N ARG A 193 0.92 -12.13 6.22
CA ARG A 193 0.91 -11.76 4.79
C ARG A 193 2.32 -11.61 4.22
N MET A 194 3.23 -10.96 4.96
CA MET A 194 4.61 -10.74 4.51
C MET A 194 5.39 -12.06 4.42
N VAL A 195 5.23 -12.97 5.38
CA VAL A 195 5.85 -14.29 5.35
C VAL A 195 5.37 -15.07 4.14
N LEU A 196 4.06 -15.17 3.93
CA LEU A 196 3.45 -15.87 2.79
C LEU A 196 3.92 -15.29 1.45
N SER A 197 3.87 -13.96 1.31
CA SER A 197 4.33 -13.28 0.09
C SER A 197 5.81 -13.56 -0.23
N ARG A 198 6.68 -13.63 0.79
CA ARG A 198 8.12 -13.90 0.62
C ARG A 198 8.42 -15.32 0.13
N ILE A 199 7.68 -16.31 0.65
CA ILE A 199 7.82 -17.69 0.22
C ILE A 199 7.04 -17.98 -1.08
N GLY A 200 6.36 -16.96 -1.62
CA GLY A 200 5.65 -17.04 -2.90
C GLY A 200 4.27 -17.70 -2.81
N LEU A 201 3.67 -17.71 -1.62
CA LEU A 201 2.30 -18.13 -1.38
C LEU A 201 1.34 -16.94 -1.34
N ASP A 202 0.04 -17.22 -1.40
CA ASP A 202 -0.99 -16.18 -1.38
C ASP A 202 -0.99 -15.47 -0.01
N PRO A 203 -0.76 -14.15 0.04
CA PRO A 203 -0.84 -13.41 1.30
C PRO A 203 -2.27 -13.29 1.83
N ASP A 204 -3.30 -13.41 1.00
CA ASP A 204 -4.70 -13.22 1.40
C ASP A 204 -5.30 -14.45 2.09
N PHE A 205 -4.62 -14.95 3.12
CA PHE A 205 -4.97 -16.18 3.85
C PHE A 205 -6.36 -16.11 4.49
N GLU A 206 -6.84 -14.90 4.82
CA GLU A 206 -8.17 -14.64 5.38
C GLU A 206 -9.29 -15.07 4.42
N ASN A 207 -9.05 -15.02 3.10
CA ASN A 207 -10.04 -15.35 2.07
C ASN A 207 -9.72 -16.63 1.29
N THR A 208 -8.47 -17.09 1.29
CA THR A 208 -8.02 -18.27 0.53
C THR A 208 -7.89 -19.53 1.37
N GLY A 209 -7.78 -19.40 2.69
CA GLY A 209 -7.73 -20.53 3.62
C GLY A 209 -6.35 -21.21 3.71
N SER A 210 -6.33 -22.40 4.30
CA SER A 210 -5.10 -23.15 4.58
C SER A 210 -4.44 -23.72 3.32
N THR A 211 -3.10 -23.71 3.28
CA THR A 211 -2.28 -24.27 2.18
C THR A 211 -1.93 -25.73 2.44
N PRO A 212 -1.91 -26.62 1.42
CA PRO A 212 -1.39 -27.97 1.59
C PRO A 212 0.01 -27.95 2.21
N ILE A 213 0.24 -28.80 3.23
CA ILE A 213 1.46 -28.74 4.04
C ILE A 213 2.72 -29.04 3.21
N ASP A 214 2.61 -29.89 2.20
CA ASP A 214 3.73 -30.22 1.31
C ASP A 214 4.09 -29.05 0.39
N ASP A 215 3.10 -28.28 -0.08
CA ASP A 215 3.32 -27.08 -0.89
C ASP A 215 3.96 -25.97 -0.05
N PHE A 216 3.50 -25.81 1.20
CA PHE A 216 4.10 -24.88 2.16
C PHE A 216 5.57 -25.22 2.42
N LEU A 217 5.87 -26.50 2.72
CA LEU A 217 7.23 -26.96 2.95
C LEU A 217 8.12 -26.81 1.71
N ALA A 218 7.60 -27.04 0.51
CA ALA A 218 8.34 -26.81 -0.72
C ALA A 218 8.68 -25.32 -0.92
N ALA A 219 7.75 -24.43 -0.59
CA ALA A 219 7.93 -22.99 -0.67
C ALA A 219 8.98 -22.48 0.34
N THR A 220 8.91 -22.92 1.60
CA THR A 220 9.89 -22.56 2.63
C THR A 220 11.27 -23.14 2.34
N ASP A 221 11.38 -24.42 1.97
CA ASP A 221 12.66 -25.04 1.59
C ASP A 221 13.32 -24.29 0.42
N LYS A 222 12.54 -23.87 -0.58
CA LYS A 222 13.03 -23.08 -1.72
C LYS A 222 13.58 -21.73 -1.25
N TYR A 223 12.83 -21.00 -0.41
CA TYR A 223 13.27 -19.73 0.14
C TYR A 223 14.57 -19.88 0.93
N LEU A 224 14.65 -20.84 1.85
CA LEU A 224 15.83 -21.07 2.69
C LEU A 224 17.07 -21.41 1.84
N ARG A 225 16.92 -22.24 0.81
CA ARG A 225 18.03 -22.56 -0.11
C ARG A 225 18.52 -21.36 -0.91
N MET A 226 17.60 -20.52 -1.39
CA MET A 226 17.94 -19.33 -2.19
C MET A 226 18.58 -18.23 -1.35
N ASN A 227 18.29 -18.17 -0.05
CA ASN A 227 18.76 -17.12 0.86
C ASN A 227 19.78 -17.65 1.90
N VAL A 228 20.40 -18.81 1.64
CA VAL A 228 21.34 -19.46 2.57
C VAL A 228 22.58 -18.62 2.87
N SER A 229 22.91 -17.64 2.02
CA SER A 229 24.00 -16.67 2.27
C SER A 229 23.64 -15.62 3.32
N ASP A 230 22.35 -15.46 3.62
CA ASP A 230 21.80 -14.36 4.40
C ASP A 230 21.21 -14.88 5.72
N LYS A 231 21.88 -15.86 6.37
CA LYS A 231 21.42 -16.47 7.62
C LYS A 231 21.29 -15.51 8.79
N ASP A 232 22.03 -14.41 8.77
CA ASP A 232 21.93 -13.37 9.80
C ASP A 232 20.72 -12.44 9.58
N ASN A 233 19.91 -12.70 8.55
CA ASN A 233 18.68 -11.96 8.27
C ASN A 233 17.53 -12.47 9.16
N PRO A 234 16.88 -11.60 9.96
CA PRO A 234 15.73 -11.98 10.78
C PRO A 234 14.59 -12.67 10.02
N PHE A 235 14.46 -12.46 8.71
CA PHE A 235 13.46 -13.14 7.88
C PHE A 235 13.85 -14.57 7.53
N TYR A 236 15.14 -14.88 7.47
CA TYR A 236 15.62 -16.24 7.30
C TYR A 236 15.20 -17.07 8.52
N ASP A 237 15.50 -16.57 9.73
CA ASP A 237 15.11 -17.20 10.99
C ASP A 237 13.59 -17.37 11.11
N GLU A 238 12.83 -16.37 10.68
CA GLU A 238 11.37 -16.42 10.71
C GLU A 238 10.80 -17.51 9.78
N VAL A 239 11.29 -17.60 8.54
CA VAL A 239 10.86 -18.65 7.61
C VAL A 239 11.33 -20.02 8.08
N GLU A 240 12.54 -20.14 8.62
CA GLU A 240 13.08 -21.39 9.16
C GLU A 240 12.25 -21.89 10.35
N MET A 241 11.80 -20.98 11.23
CA MET A 241 10.90 -21.31 12.34
C MET A 241 9.59 -21.95 11.85
N TYR A 242 8.91 -21.34 10.87
CA TYR A 242 7.65 -21.88 10.35
C TYR A 242 7.84 -23.19 9.57
N ASP A 243 8.95 -23.32 8.85
CA ASP A 243 9.35 -24.56 8.19
C ASP A 243 9.55 -25.71 9.20
N MET A 244 10.29 -25.45 10.27
CA MET A 244 10.49 -26.40 11.37
C MET A 244 9.18 -26.78 12.05
N GLU A 245 8.28 -25.80 12.26
CA GLU A 245 6.99 -26.05 12.88
C GLU A 245 6.07 -26.90 11.99
N ALA A 246 5.99 -26.61 10.68
CA ALA A 246 5.26 -27.44 9.73
C ALA A 246 5.82 -28.88 9.67
N LYS A 247 7.15 -29.04 9.70
CA LYS A 247 7.81 -30.36 9.82
C LYS A 247 7.43 -31.06 11.12
N ARG A 248 7.33 -30.33 12.24
CA ARG A 248 6.89 -30.87 13.54
C ARG A 248 5.44 -31.33 13.50
N PHE A 249 4.54 -30.53 12.92
CA PHE A 249 3.13 -30.89 12.73
C PHE A 249 2.99 -32.22 11.97
N LYS A 250 3.65 -32.39 10.81
CA LYS A 250 3.62 -33.67 10.08
C LYS A 250 4.10 -34.86 10.91
N LYS A 251 5.08 -34.63 11.80
CA LYS A 251 5.68 -35.70 12.61
C LYS A 251 4.81 -36.09 13.79
N GLN A 252 4.21 -35.12 14.48
CA GLN A 252 3.42 -35.34 15.69
C GLN A 252 1.96 -35.69 15.38
N HIS A 253 1.42 -35.12 14.30
CA HIS A 253 0.03 -35.28 13.88
C HIS A 253 0.00 -35.62 12.37
N PRO A 254 0.22 -36.90 11.99
CA PRO A 254 0.25 -37.33 10.59
C PRO A 254 -1.05 -37.07 9.82
N GLU A 255 -2.16 -36.86 10.53
CA GLU A 255 -3.46 -36.47 9.99
C GLU A 255 -3.46 -35.06 9.39
N ILE A 256 -2.55 -34.18 9.81
CA ILE A 256 -2.43 -32.82 9.30
C ILE A 256 -2.03 -32.86 7.82
N THR A 257 -2.85 -32.20 7.00
CA THR A 257 -2.67 -32.14 5.55
C THR A 257 -2.45 -30.71 5.04
N HIS A 258 -2.79 -29.70 5.85
CA HIS A 258 -2.69 -28.30 5.48
C HIS A 258 -2.11 -27.48 6.64
N VAL A 259 -1.57 -26.30 6.35
CA VAL A 259 -1.12 -25.32 7.35
C VAL A 259 -1.57 -23.93 6.93
N GLY A 260 -1.69 -23.03 7.89
CA GLY A 260 -2.09 -21.66 7.59
C GLY A 260 -2.06 -20.76 8.81
N PHE A 261 -2.13 -19.46 8.53
CA PHE A 261 -2.36 -18.44 9.54
C PHE A 261 -3.87 -18.27 9.76
N ASN A 262 -4.30 -18.09 11.01
CA ASN A 262 -5.69 -17.79 11.37
C ASN A 262 -5.77 -17.01 12.68
#